data_AF-A0A511QP41-F1
#
_entry.id   AF-A0A511QP41-F1
#
_cell.length_a   1.000
_cell.length_b   1.000
_cell.length_c   1.000
_cell.angle_alpha   90.00
_cell.angle_beta   90.00
_cell.angle_gamma   90.00
#
_symmetry.space_group_name_H-M   'P 1'
#
loop_
_entity.id
_entity.type
_entity.pdbx_description
1 polymer ?
#
loop_
_entity_poly.entity_id
_entity_poly.type
_entity_poly.pdbx_seq_one_letter_code
_entity_poly.pdbx_strand_id
1 'polypeptide(L)'
;MFTLVKRTLITVACCMTGTTFAQTTPINPVSYPVVSITSGQYQNNNDNTITDTVTGLMWQKDYKVLTYNEAVEYAKSANIGGYNDWRLPNIKEMYSLILFTGVDASNRDMSKVPDGAKPFIDIDNFDFAYGTNGTRVIDSQYLTTSIYTGKIMGKDEAMFGVNFADGRIKGYPLVHPRTKQDNKFTVRLVRGNTDYGKNNFQDNNDQTISDLATQLMWTEQDSQTGMNWVEAKEWIVQLNKEQYLGHSDWRLPTIKELHTIVDYTRSPQATNSAAIKPIFAMSSIKDEQGNVNYPVFWSSTTHLRVGPKSQSQAAYFCFGECLGFMKRPNSETRTLLDVHGAGAQRAEPKEGNAEDYPYGHGPQGDVIRIENYVRAVRDLN
;
A
#
# COMPACT_ATOMS: atom_id res chain seq x y z
N MET A 1 -62.39 12.66 -75.18
CA MET A 1 -62.72 14.06 -74.81
C MET A 1 -61.92 14.37 -73.56
N PHE A 2 -60.94 15.27 -73.66
CA PHE A 2 -59.98 15.60 -72.60
C PHE A 2 -60.70 16.14 -71.36
N THR A 3 -60.36 15.64 -70.16
CA THR A 3 -60.50 16.44 -68.94
C THR A 3 -59.35 16.16 -67.98
N LEU A 4 -58.66 17.24 -67.63
CA LEU A 4 -57.48 17.38 -66.81
C LEU A 4 -57.78 16.98 -65.34
N VAL A 5 -56.96 16.12 -64.73
CA VAL A 5 -56.98 15.87 -63.28
C VAL A 5 -55.75 16.54 -62.66
N LYS A 6 -55.95 17.68 -61.97
CA LYS A 6 -54.96 18.27 -61.07
C LYS A 6 -54.91 17.43 -59.78
N ARG A 7 -53.76 16.81 -59.51
CA ARG A 7 -53.46 16.15 -58.23
C ARG A 7 -52.90 17.17 -57.25
N THR A 8 -53.61 17.37 -56.14
CA THR A 8 -53.14 18.08 -54.95
C THR A 8 -52.25 17.14 -54.14
N LEU A 9 -50.99 17.52 -53.96
CA LEU A 9 -50.04 16.86 -53.06
C LEU A 9 -50.36 17.23 -51.62
N ILE A 10 -50.71 16.23 -50.80
CA ILE A 10 -50.73 16.34 -49.34
C ILE A 10 -49.45 15.66 -48.84
N THR A 11 -48.53 16.48 -48.32
CA THR A 11 -47.27 16.03 -47.74
C THR A 11 -47.53 15.46 -46.34
N VAL A 12 -47.38 14.15 -46.18
CA VAL A 12 -47.38 13.50 -44.86
C VAL A 12 -45.95 13.58 -44.31
N ALA A 13 -45.76 14.34 -43.24
CA ALA A 13 -44.52 14.38 -42.49
C ALA A 13 -44.35 13.05 -41.71
N CYS A 14 -43.41 12.21 -42.16
CA CYS A 14 -43.03 10.99 -41.48
C CYS A 14 -41.90 11.32 -40.48
N CYS A 15 -42.21 11.31 -39.18
CA CYS A 15 -41.19 11.36 -38.12
C CYS A 15 -40.38 10.06 -38.14
N MET A 16 -39.14 10.12 -38.64
CA MET A 16 -38.16 9.05 -38.41
C MET A 16 -37.44 9.32 -37.08
N THR A 17 -37.74 8.53 -36.07
CA THR A 17 -36.92 8.46 -34.85
C THR A 17 -35.64 7.70 -35.18
N GLY A 18 -34.55 8.42 -35.41
CA GLY A 18 -33.22 7.83 -35.51
C GLY A 18 -32.75 7.38 -34.13
N THR A 19 -32.73 6.07 -33.90
CA THR A 19 -32.00 5.47 -32.77
C THR A 19 -30.51 5.53 -33.08
N THR A 20 -29.80 6.48 -32.48
CA THR A 20 -28.34 6.46 -32.41
C THR A 20 -27.91 5.31 -31.52
N PHE A 21 -27.35 4.26 -32.12
CA PHE A 21 -26.57 3.28 -31.37
C PHE A 21 -25.32 3.99 -30.85
N ALA A 22 -25.21 4.10 -29.53
CA ALA A 22 -23.95 4.46 -28.91
C ALA A 22 -22.94 3.37 -29.27
N GLN A 23 -21.88 3.75 -30.00
CA GLN A 23 -20.66 2.94 -30.04
C GLN A 23 -20.19 2.80 -28.60
N THR A 24 -20.32 1.61 -28.04
CA THR A 24 -19.62 1.24 -26.82
C THR A 24 -18.14 1.32 -27.14
N THR A 25 -17.47 2.38 -26.69
CA THR A 25 -16.01 2.37 -26.56
C THR A 25 -15.61 1.09 -25.84
N PRO A 26 -14.58 0.35 -26.31
CA PRO A 26 -14.04 -0.75 -25.54
C PRO A 26 -13.79 -0.23 -24.13
N ILE A 27 -14.32 -0.92 -23.12
CA ILE A 27 -13.96 -0.66 -21.73
C ILE A 27 -12.45 -0.90 -21.71
N ASN A 28 -11.65 0.16 -21.67
CA ASN A 28 -10.23 0.02 -21.45
C ASN A 28 -10.08 -0.87 -20.20
N PRO A 29 -9.35 -2.00 -20.27
CA PRO A 29 -9.10 -2.79 -19.09
C PRO A 29 -8.56 -1.82 -18.04
N VAL A 30 -9.18 -1.82 -16.86
CA VAL A 30 -8.81 -0.98 -15.72
C VAL A 30 -7.31 -1.06 -15.58
N SER A 31 -6.59 -0.02 -15.97
CA SER A 31 -5.14 0.07 -15.85
C SER A 31 -4.81 1.28 -15.02
N TYR A 32 -3.94 1.09 -14.03
CA TYR A 32 -3.35 2.16 -13.26
C TYR A 32 -1.84 1.96 -13.18
N PRO A 33 -1.04 3.02 -13.37
CA PRO A 33 0.40 2.90 -13.27
C PRO A 33 0.82 2.62 -11.84
N VAL A 34 1.84 1.77 -11.66
CA VAL A 34 2.54 1.71 -10.39
C VAL A 34 3.31 3.01 -10.20
N VAL A 35 2.94 3.75 -9.17
CA VAL A 35 3.44 5.10 -8.91
C VAL A 35 4.95 5.08 -8.70
N SER A 36 5.66 6.04 -9.29
CA SER A 36 7.11 6.18 -9.07
C SER A 36 7.42 6.42 -7.58
N ILE A 37 8.64 6.10 -7.17
CA ILE A 37 9.18 6.46 -5.85
C ILE A 37 9.84 7.86 -5.83
N THR A 38 9.80 8.59 -6.96
CA THR A 38 10.39 9.93 -7.16
C THR A 38 9.34 11.05 -7.26
N SER A 39 9.76 12.31 -7.09
CA SER A 39 8.87 13.50 -7.21
C SER A 39 8.55 13.84 -8.68
N GLY A 40 7.52 14.66 -8.90
CA GLY A 40 7.12 15.20 -10.22
C GLY A 40 5.74 14.81 -10.73
N GLN A 41 4.91 14.14 -9.91
CA GLN A 41 3.58 13.65 -10.33
C GLN A 41 2.39 14.53 -9.91
N TYR A 42 2.63 15.48 -9.01
CA TYR A 42 1.57 16.27 -8.40
C TYR A 42 1.46 17.65 -9.03
N GLN A 43 0.21 18.05 -9.29
CA GLN A 43 -0.14 19.39 -9.74
C GLN A 43 -0.98 20.08 -8.67
N ASN A 44 -0.47 21.17 -8.11
CA ASN A 44 -1.26 22.04 -7.22
C ASN A 44 -2.26 22.86 -8.05
N ASN A 45 -3.55 22.72 -7.74
CA ASN A 45 -4.63 23.40 -8.45
C ASN A 45 -4.91 24.83 -7.91
N ASN A 46 -4.17 25.27 -6.89
CA ASN A 46 -4.30 26.58 -6.23
C ASN A 46 -5.67 26.84 -5.56
N ASP A 47 -6.35 25.77 -5.15
CA ASP A 47 -7.69 25.80 -4.54
C ASP A 47 -7.84 24.81 -3.36
N ASN A 48 -6.71 24.50 -2.69
CA ASN A 48 -6.54 23.46 -1.68
C ASN A 48 -6.70 22.01 -2.19
N THR A 49 -6.63 21.80 -3.51
CA THR A 49 -6.58 20.45 -4.09
C THR A 49 -5.28 20.21 -4.86
N ILE A 50 -4.83 18.96 -4.85
CA ILE A 50 -3.66 18.47 -5.57
C ILE A 50 -4.09 17.34 -6.50
N THR A 51 -3.84 17.48 -7.80
CA THR A 51 -4.07 16.43 -8.78
C THR A 51 -2.86 15.51 -8.84
N ASP A 52 -3.07 14.21 -8.66
CA ASP A 52 -2.07 13.19 -8.98
C ASP A 52 -2.26 12.76 -10.44
N THR A 53 -1.35 13.23 -11.30
CA THR A 53 -1.40 13.01 -12.75
C THR A 53 -1.08 11.57 -13.17
N VAL A 54 -0.56 10.76 -12.24
CA VAL A 54 -0.22 9.36 -12.47
C VAL A 54 -1.38 8.46 -12.07
N THR A 55 -1.96 8.65 -10.89
CA THR A 55 -3.05 7.79 -10.40
C THR A 55 -4.44 8.22 -10.87
N GLY A 56 -4.61 9.46 -11.32
CA GLY A 56 -5.92 10.05 -11.59
C GLY A 56 -6.72 10.33 -10.31
N LEU A 57 -6.08 10.27 -9.15
CA LEU A 57 -6.63 10.70 -7.88
C LEU A 57 -6.47 12.22 -7.74
N MET A 58 -7.38 12.83 -6.99
CA MET A 58 -7.23 14.20 -6.52
C MET A 58 -7.33 14.23 -5.01
N TRP A 59 -6.44 14.99 -4.39
CA TRP A 59 -6.21 14.98 -2.96
C TRP A 59 -6.49 16.35 -2.35
N GLN A 60 -6.98 16.34 -1.12
CA GLN A 60 -6.95 17.52 -0.26
C GLN A 60 -5.47 17.89 0.01
N LYS A 61 -5.11 19.18 -0.13
CA LYS A 61 -3.74 19.70 0.10
C LYS A 61 -3.36 19.77 1.59
N ASP A 62 -4.29 20.16 2.44
CA ASP A 62 -4.12 20.22 3.89
C ASP A 62 -4.57 18.90 4.55
N TYR A 63 -4.64 18.88 5.88
CA TYR A 63 -5.13 17.74 6.65
C TYR A 63 -5.89 18.19 7.90
N LYS A 64 -6.66 17.27 8.49
CA LYS A 64 -7.30 17.44 9.80
C LYS A 64 -6.82 16.37 10.78
N VAL A 65 -7.06 16.57 12.06
CA VAL A 65 -6.79 15.57 13.11
C VAL A 65 -8.09 15.19 13.79
N LEU A 66 -8.61 14.02 13.46
CA LEU A 66 -9.99 13.60 13.76
C LEU A 66 -10.03 12.14 14.24
N THR A 67 -11.05 11.79 15.03
CA THR A 67 -11.41 10.38 15.23
C THR A 67 -11.98 9.78 13.93
N TYR A 68 -12.11 8.46 13.86
CA TYR A 68 -12.66 7.79 12.67
C TYR A 68 -14.07 8.31 12.32
N ASN A 69 -14.96 8.41 13.31
CA ASN A 69 -16.34 8.86 13.07
C ASN A 69 -16.39 10.34 12.64
N GLU A 70 -15.59 11.20 13.27
CA GLU A 70 -15.45 12.61 12.85
C GLU A 70 -14.91 12.71 11.41
N ALA A 71 -13.98 11.83 11.01
CA ALA A 71 -13.41 11.81 9.67
C ALA A 71 -14.44 11.39 8.61
N VAL A 72 -15.33 10.46 8.93
CA VAL A 72 -16.45 10.05 8.06
C VAL A 72 -17.41 11.22 7.82
N GLU A 73 -17.80 11.94 8.87
CA GLU A 73 -18.67 13.10 8.74
C GLU A 73 -17.99 14.28 8.04
N TYR A 74 -16.68 14.45 8.25
CA TYR A 74 -15.88 15.41 7.51
C TYR A 74 -15.89 15.11 6.01
N ALA A 75 -15.67 13.85 5.61
CA ALA A 75 -15.67 13.46 4.20
C ALA A 75 -17.02 13.77 3.53
N LYS A 76 -18.14 13.45 4.17
CA LYS A 76 -19.50 13.67 3.64
C LYS A 76 -19.85 15.16 3.45
N SER A 77 -19.29 16.03 4.28
CA SER A 77 -19.63 17.47 4.30
C SER A 77 -18.58 18.34 3.61
N ALA A 78 -17.43 17.77 3.23
CA ALA A 78 -16.32 18.51 2.64
C ALA A 78 -16.72 19.14 1.30
N ASN A 79 -16.46 20.44 1.17
CA ASN A 79 -16.47 21.17 -0.08
C ASN A 79 -15.12 21.87 -0.25
N ILE A 80 -14.23 21.25 -1.03
CA ILE A 80 -12.82 21.67 -1.21
C ILE A 80 -12.57 21.79 -2.71
N GLY A 81 -11.98 22.89 -3.16
CA GLY A 81 -11.78 23.17 -4.59
C GLY A 81 -13.09 23.21 -5.41
N GLY A 82 -14.24 23.43 -4.77
CA GLY A 82 -15.56 23.38 -5.42
C GLY A 82 -16.13 21.97 -5.63
N TYR A 83 -15.50 20.93 -5.09
CA TYR A 83 -15.95 19.54 -5.17
C TYR A 83 -16.56 19.05 -3.86
N ASN A 84 -17.58 18.20 -3.94
CA ASN A 84 -18.36 17.68 -2.79
C ASN A 84 -18.46 16.14 -2.76
N ASP A 85 -17.69 15.45 -3.57
CA ASP A 85 -17.60 13.99 -3.72
C ASP A 85 -16.35 13.41 -3.02
N TRP A 86 -15.89 14.09 -1.97
CA TRP A 86 -14.73 13.67 -1.20
C TRP A 86 -14.98 12.42 -0.37
N ARG A 87 -13.95 11.60 -0.21
CA ARG A 87 -14.00 10.38 0.60
C ARG A 87 -12.69 10.16 1.36
N LEU A 88 -12.76 9.30 2.37
CA LEU A 88 -11.58 8.73 3.00
C LEU A 88 -10.87 7.79 2.01
N PRO A 89 -9.53 7.80 1.94
CA PRO A 89 -8.78 6.88 1.09
C PRO A 89 -8.72 5.48 1.71
N ASN A 90 -8.63 4.46 0.86
CA ASN A 90 -8.17 3.14 1.29
C ASN A 90 -6.63 3.12 1.45
N ILE A 91 -6.07 2.03 1.98
CA ILE A 91 -4.61 1.93 2.19
C ILE A 91 -3.79 1.98 0.90
N LYS A 92 -4.29 1.40 -0.20
CA LYS A 92 -3.59 1.45 -1.50
C LYS A 92 -3.49 2.88 -2.01
N GLU A 93 -4.59 3.63 -1.92
CA GLU A 93 -4.64 5.05 -2.28
C GLU A 93 -3.75 5.90 -1.38
N MET A 94 -3.86 5.79 -0.05
CA MET A 94 -3.01 6.58 0.86
C MET A 94 -1.52 6.27 0.64
N TYR A 95 -1.19 5.00 0.39
CA TYR A 95 0.18 4.59 0.12
C TYR A 95 0.71 5.08 -1.23
N SER A 96 -0.15 5.42 -2.20
CA SER A 96 0.30 6.01 -3.47
C SER A 96 1.13 7.28 -3.23
N LEU A 97 0.82 8.01 -2.15
CA LEU A 97 1.49 9.24 -1.75
C LEU A 97 2.91 9.05 -1.20
N ILE A 98 3.28 7.82 -0.81
CA ILE A 98 4.56 7.59 -0.16
C ILE A 98 5.74 7.79 -1.12
N LEU A 99 6.77 8.51 -0.67
CA LEU A 99 8.02 8.74 -1.40
C LEU A 99 9.20 8.16 -0.61
N PHE A 100 9.84 7.15 -1.18
CA PHE A 100 11.04 6.51 -0.59
C PHE A 100 12.33 7.32 -0.77
N THR A 101 12.21 8.60 -1.13
CA THR A 101 13.26 9.60 -0.94
C THR A 101 13.23 10.25 0.45
N GLY A 102 12.22 9.93 1.28
CA GLY A 102 12.15 10.29 2.69
C GLY A 102 13.19 9.56 3.55
N VAL A 103 13.39 10.03 4.78
CA VAL A 103 14.32 9.51 5.77
C VAL A 103 13.58 9.37 7.10
N ASP A 104 13.46 8.13 7.59
CA ASP A 104 12.75 7.77 8.82
C ASP A 104 13.27 8.58 10.00
N ALA A 105 12.37 9.36 10.60
CA ALA A 105 12.63 10.21 11.75
C ALA A 105 12.76 9.44 13.08
N SER A 106 12.53 8.12 13.07
CA SER A 106 12.64 7.29 14.26
C SER A 106 14.08 7.20 14.75
N ASN A 107 14.30 7.58 16.01
CA ASN A 107 15.58 7.47 16.70
C ASN A 107 15.37 7.14 18.19
N ARG A 108 16.40 7.33 19.02
CA ARG A 108 16.28 7.17 20.48
C ARG A 108 15.50 8.30 21.16
N ASP A 109 15.66 9.54 20.69
CA ASP A 109 14.95 10.71 21.21
C ASP A 109 13.76 11.08 20.30
N MET A 110 12.63 10.44 20.57
CA MET A 110 11.41 10.61 19.78
C MET A 110 10.65 11.91 20.09
N SER A 111 11.22 12.82 20.89
CA SER A 111 10.55 14.07 21.30
C SER A 111 10.85 15.26 20.37
N LYS A 112 11.89 15.16 19.54
CA LYS A 112 12.34 16.22 18.63
C LYS A 112 12.67 15.64 17.28
N VAL A 113 12.31 16.36 16.21
CA VAL A 113 12.63 15.94 14.84
C VAL A 113 14.15 15.93 14.69
N PRO A 114 14.77 14.78 14.39
CA PRO A 114 16.21 14.70 14.26
C PRO A 114 16.71 15.38 12.98
N ASP A 115 17.93 15.91 13.03
CA ASP A 115 18.60 16.44 11.84
C ASP A 115 18.71 15.36 10.75
N GLY A 116 18.40 15.75 9.52
CA GLY A 116 18.40 14.86 8.36
C GLY A 116 17.11 14.02 8.20
N ALA A 117 16.15 14.12 9.11
CA ALA A 117 14.82 13.57 8.88
C ALA A 117 14.16 14.25 7.68
N LYS A 118 13.48 13.46 6.85
CA LYS A 118 12.71 13.95 5.71
C LYS A 118 11.43 13.14 5.59
N PRO A 119 10.25 13.76 5.50
CA PRO A 119 9.02 13.00 5.42
C PRO A 119 8.92 12.24 4.11
N PHE A 120 8.21 11.11 4.13
CA PHE A 120 7.97 10.24 2.98
C PHE A 120 6.80 10.74 2.13
N ILE A 121 6.65 12.05 1.96
CA ILE A 121 5.61 12.69 1.14
C ILE A 121 6.18 13.93 0.46
N ASP A 122 5.60 14.33 -0.68
CA ASP A 122 5.97 15.54 -1.42
C ASP A 122 5.48 16.79 -0.68
N ILE A 123 6.34 17.40 0.12
CA ILE A 123 5.98 18.56 0.95
C ILE A 123 5.89 19.89 0.18
N ASP A 124 6.33 19.91 -1.08
CA ASP A 124 6.10 21.08 -1.93
C ASP A 124 4.61 21.15 -2.34
N ASN A 125 3.96 19.98 -2.44
CA ASN A 125 2.56 19.85 -2.80
C ASN A 125 1.63 19.61 -1.62
N PHE A 126 2.05 18.90 -0.57
CA PHE A 126 1.19 18.52 0.55
C PHE A 126 1.64 19.12 1.88
N ASP A 127 0.69 19.65 2.64
CA ASP A 127 0.98 20.12 3.99
C ASP A 127 1.31 18.92 4.89
N PHE A 128 2.39 19.01 5.65
CA PHE A 128 2.84 17.95 6.54
C PHE A 128 3.47 18.54 7.80
N ALA A 129 3.24 17.89 8.93
CA ALA A 129 3.99 18.12 10.16
C ALA A 129 4.29 16.78 10.86
N TYR A 130 5.37 16.76 11.63
CA TYR A 130 5.68 15.67 12.55
C TYR A 130 4.83 15.79 13.83
N GLY A 131 4.45 14.66 14.43
CA GLY A 131 3.70 14.66 15.70
C GLY A 131 2.27 15.21 15.62
N THR A 132 1.63 15.21 14.45
CA THR A 132 0.28 15.77 14.26
C THR A 132 -0.80 15.20 15.17
N ASN A 133 -0.70 13.95 15.60
CA ASN A 133 -1.72 13.30 16.43
C ASN A 133 -1.16 12.64 17.70
N GLY A 134 -0.01 13.10 18.19
CA GLY A 134 0.56 12.65 19.46
C GLY A 134 1.81 13.43 19.87
N THR A 135 2.54 12.93 20.86
CA THR A 135 3.67 13.65 21.44
C THR A 135 5.02 13.26 20.86
N ARG A 136 5.10 12.15 20.13
CA ARG A 136 6.33 11.69 19.47
C ARG A 136 6.39 12.20 18.04
N VAL A 137 7.59 12.34 17.49
CA VAL A 137 7.79 12.79 16.10
C VAL A 137 7.08 11.91 15.06
N ILE A 138 6.97 10.62 15.33
CA ILE A 138 6.25 9.66 14.46
C ILE A 138 4.77 9.52 14.81
N ASP A 139 4.25 10.31 15.74
CA ASP A 139 2.81 10.36 15.97
C ASP A 139 2.16 11.18 14.86
N SER A 140 2.09 10.57 13.68
CA SER A 140 1.55 11.16 12.44
C SER A 140 0.84 10.08 11.63
N GLN A 141 -0.03 9.32 12.29
CA GLN A 141 -0.72 8.20 11.66
C GLN A 141 -1.84 8.69 10.75
N TYR A 142 -1.75 8.40 9.45
CA TYR A 142 -2.76 8.78 8.47
C TYR A 142 -3.87 7.73 8.40
N LEU A 143 -5.10 8.22 8.53
CA LEU A 143 -6.31 7.41 8.51
C LEU A 143 -6.59 6.84 7.12
N THR A 144 -7.01 5.59 7.07
CA THR A 144 -7.57 4.95 5.88
C THR A 144 -8.85 4.19 6.21
N THR A 145 -9.55 3.70 5.18
CA THR A 145 -10.72 2.83 5.34
C THR A 145 -10.37 1.34 5.43
N SER A 146 -9.09 0.96 5.37
CA SER A 146 -8.66 -0.43 5.33
C SER A 146 -8.48 -0.99 6.74
N ILE A 147 -9.44 -1.79 7.18
CA ILE A 147 -9.44 -2.44 8.50
C ILE A 147 -8.68 -3.78 8.41
N TYR A 148 -7.82 -4.05 9.39
CA TYR A 148 -7.18 -5.35 9.52
C TYR A 148 -8.22 -6.40 9.87
N THR A 149 -8.23 -7.52 9.14
CA THR A 149 -9.22 -8.58 9.34
C THR A 149 -8.93 -9.44 10.57
N GLY A 150 -7.71 -9.38 11.11
CA GLY A 150 -7.33 -9.97 12.39
C GLY A 150 -7.32 -8.95 13.54
N LYS A 151 -6.63 -9.32 14.62
CA LYS A 151 -6.38 -8.45 15.77
C LYS A 151 -4.89 -8.28 15.97
N ILE A 152 -4.48 -7.05 16.27
CA ILE A 152 -3.11 -6.80 16.71
C ILE A 152 -3.05 -6.90 18.23
N MET A 153 -1.84 -7.13 18.75
CA MET A 153 -1.57 -7.19 20.19
C MET A 153 -2.46 -8.21 20.93
N GLY A 154 -2.92 -9.23 20.20
CA GLY A 154 -3.79 -10.31 20.65
C GLY A 154 -5.26 -9.97 20.85
N LYS A 155 -5.68 -8.70 20.75
CA LYS A 155 -7.06 -8.31 21.07
C LYS A 155 -7.60 -7.04 20.41
N ASP A 156 -6.73 -6.17 19.93
CA ASP A 156 -7.12 -4.84 19.50
C ASP A 156 -7.44 -4.88 17.99
N GLU A 157 -8.64 -4.43 17.63
CA GLU A 157 -9.00 -4.16 16.24
C GLU A 157 -8.18 -2.98 15.72
N ALA A 158 -7.76 -3.06 14.46
CA ALA A 158 -6.85 -2.08 13.89
C ALA A 158 -7.23 -1.66 12.47
N MET A 159 -6.90 -0.42 12.14
CA MET A 159 -6.92 0.12 10.79
C MET A 159 -5.48 0.23 10.28
N PHE A 160 -5.24 -0.16 9.03
CA PHE A 160 -3.95 0.08 8.40
C PHE A 160 -3.81 1.56 8.06
N GLY A 161 -2.86 2.23 8.71
CA GLY A 161 -2.52 3.61 8.42
C GLY A 161 -1.15 3.72 7.76
N VAL A 162 -0.96 4.76 6.95
CA VAL A 162 0.37 5.17 6.48
C VAL A 162 0.95 6.17 7.46
N ASN A 163 2.26 6.15 7.68
CA ASN A 163 2.93 7.14 8.48
C ASN A 163 4.07 7.77 7.69
N PHE A 164 3.86 9.00 7.20
CA PHE A 164 4.87 9.70 6.39
C PHE A 164 6.05 10.23 7.21
N ALA A 165 5.99 10.21 8.56
CA ALA A 165 7.15 10.54 9.39
C ALA A 165 8.18 9.40 9.45
N ASP A 166 7.72 8.15 9.37
CA ASP A 166 8.55 6.96 9.52
C ASP A 166 8.51 6.00 8.32
N GLY A 167 7.74 6.33 7.27
CA GLY A 167 7.69 5.65 5.98
C GLY A 167 7.14 4.23 6.02
N ARG A 168 6.15 3.94 6.87
CA ARG A 168 5.59 2.57 7.06
C ARG A 168 4.07 2.52 6.98
N ILE A 169 3.57 1.31 6.74
CA ILE A 169 2.19 0.90 7.01
C ILE A 169 2.16 0.09 8.29
N LYS A 170 1.24 0.43 9.21
CA LYS A 170 1.04 -0.32 10.47
C LYS A 170 -0.44 -0.45 10.77
N GLY A 171 -0.83 -1.53 11.44
CA GLY A 171 -2.11 -1.61 12.13
C GLY A 171 -2.12 -0.68 13.33
N TYR A 172 -3.06 0.26 13.35
CA TYR A 172 -3.29 1.18 14.46
C TYR A 172 -4.65 0.90 15.11
N PRO A 173 -4.71 0.75 16.44
CA PRO A 173 -5.99 0.61 17.12
C PRO A 173 -6.89 1.82 16.89
N LEU A 174 -8.16 1.61 16.54
CA LEU A 174 -9.13 2.72 16.43
C LEU A 174 -9.46 3.33 17.81
N VAL A 175 -9.40 2.50 18.85
CA VAL A 175 -9.63 2.88 20.24
C VAL A 175 -8.32 2.69 21.01
N HIS A 176 -7.93 3.70 21.79
CA HIS A 176 -6.73 3.63 22.60
C HIS A 176 -6.83 2.48 23.62
N PRO A 177 -5.90 1.49 23.60
CA PRO A 177 -6.07 0.25 24.38
C PRO A 177 -6.19 0.46 25.89
N ARG A 178 -5.56 1.52 26.44
CA ARG A 178 -5.60 1.87 27.87
C ARG A 178 -6.78 2.78 28.25
N THR A 179 -6.87 3.97 27.65
CA THR A 179 -7.88 4.98 28.02
C THR A 179 -9.28 4.66 27.49
N LYS A 180 -9.41 3.74 26.52
CA LYS A 180 -10.67 3.38 25.85
C LYS A 180 -11.34 4.52 25.10
N GLN A 181 -10.60 5.60 24.84
CA GLN A 181 -11.04 6.72 24.01
C GLN A 181 -10.68 6.46 22.55
N ASP A 182 -11.46 7.02 21.63
CA ASP A 182 -11.15 6.98 20.21
C ASP A 182 -9.80 7.65 19.95
N ASN A 183 -8.94 6.97 19.20
CA ASN A 183 -7.70 7.57 18.73
C ASN A 183 -8.02 8.60 17.65
N LYS A 184 -7.25 9.68 17.66
CA LYS A 184 -7.26 10.68 16.59
C LYS A 184 -6.18 10.35 15.57
N PHE A 185 -6.49 10.59 14.31
CA PHE A 185 -5.63 10.32 13.17
C PHE A 185 -5.49 11.56 12.31
N THR A 186 -4.39 11.64 11.57
CA THR A 186 -4.26 12.62 10.49
C THR A 186 -5.15 12.19 9.33
N VAL A 187 -6.02 13.08 8.86
CA VAL A 187 -7.02 12.80 7.84
C VAL A 187 -6.77 13.70 6.64
N ARG A 188 -6.62 13.05 5.48
CA ARG A 188 -6.54 13.69 4.17
C ARG A 188 -7.55 13.02 3.25
N LEU A 189 -8.43 13.80 2.66
CA LEU A 189 -9.46 13.27 1.76
C LEU A 189 -8.92 13.08 0.35
N VAL A 190 -9.55 12.15 -0.37
CA VAL A 190 -9.28 11.83 -1.77
C VAL A 190 -10.59 11.83 -2.57
N ARG A 191 -10.51 12.05 -3.87
CA ARG A 191 -11.59 11.90 -4.85
C ARG A 191 -11.02 11.44 -6.20
N GLY A 192 -11.89 11.21 -7.18
CA GLY A 192 -11.48 10.79 -8.53
C GLY A 192 -11.37 9.27 -8.66
N ASN A 193 -10.34 8.78 -9.34
CA ASN A 193 -10.19 7.38 -9.78
C ASN A 193 -10.52 6.34 -8.68
N THR A 194 -11.69 5.71 -8.77
CA THR A 194 -12.13 4.67 -7.83
C THR A 194 -11.60 3.27 -8.16
N ASP A 195 -10.89 3.13 -9.27
CA ASP A 195 -10.33 1.87 -9.73
C ASP A 195 -8.87 1.68 -9.34
N TYR A 196 -8.21 2.74 -8.87
CA TYR A 196 -6.84 2.66 -8.37
C TYR A 196 -6.73 1.62 -7.24
N GLY A 197 -5.79 0.69 -7.39
CA GLY A 197 -5.55 -0.40 -6.45
C GLY A 197 -6.40 -1.67 -6.67
N LYS A 198 -7.29 -1.69 -7.66
CA LYS A 198 -8.00 -2.90 -8.10
C LYS A 198 -7.17 -3.67 -9.13
N ASN A 199 -6.61 -4.80 -8.72
CA ASN A 199 -5.86 -5.67 -9.62
C ASN A 199 -6.77 -6.39 -10.62
N ASN A 200 -6.20 -6.75 -11.78
CA ASN A 200 -6.81 -7.61 -12.79
C ASN A 200 -5.87 -8.78 -13.10
N PHE A 201 -5.81 -9.74 -12.17
CA PHE A 201 -4.91 -10.89 -12.28
C PHE A 201 -5.43 -11.94 -13.26
N GLN A 202 -4.53 -12.43 -14.10
CA GLN A 202 -4.72 -13.52 -15.04
C GLN A 202 -3.63 -14.57 -14.83
N ASP A 203 -4.05 -15.81 -14.59
CA ASP A 203 -3.16 -16.96 -14.65
C ASP A 203 -2.84 -17.27 -16.12
N ASN A 204 -1.56 -17.28 -16.47
CA ASN A 204 -1.12 -17.57 -17.83
C ASN A 204 -0.99 -19.07 -18.11
N ASN A 205 -1.21 -19.92 -17.10
CA ASN A 205 -1.06 -21.38 -17.14
C ASN A 205 0.36 -21.85 -17.50
N ASP A 206 1.36 -21.03 -17.19
CA ASP A 206 2.77 -21.29 -17.43
C ASP A 206 3.65 -20.97 -16.20
N GLN A 207 3.03 -20.93 -15.01
CA GLN A 207 3.63 -20.50 -13.73
C GLN A 207 3.93 -18.99 -13.66
N THR A 208 3.36 -18.18 -14.56
CA THR A 208 3.34 -16.72 -14.44
C THR A 208 1.92 -16.19 -14.24
N ILE A 209 1.81 -15.06 -13.56
CA ILE A 209 0.55 -14.36 -13.33
C ILE A 209 0.71 -12.92 -13.81
N SER A 210 -0.12 -12.53 -14.78
CA SER A 210 -0.18 -11.15 -15.26
C SER A 210 -1.17 -10.34 -14.43
N ASP A 211 -0.81 -9.14 -14.02
CA ASP A 211 -1.75 -8.13 -13.54
C ASP A 211 -1.96 -7.09 -14.63
N LEU A 212 -3.06 -7.25 -15.38
CA LEU A 212 -3.42 -6.34 -16.47
C LEU A 212 -3.74 -4.92 -15.96
N ALA A 213 -3.96 -4.73 -14.66
CA ALA A 213 -4.16 -3.39 -14.12
C ALA A 213 -2.84 -2.63 -13.99
N THR A 214 -1.82 -3.27 -13.45
CA THR A 214 -0.51 -2.64 -13.21
C THR A 214 0.45 -2.80 -14.38
N GLN A 215 0.10 -3.63 -15.37
CA GLN A 215 1.00 -4.04 -16.47
C GLN A 215 2.27 -4.70 -15.93
N LEU A 216 2.12 -5.50 -14.87
CA LEU A 216 3.18 -6.32 -14.30
C LEU A 216 2.90 -7.79 -14.57
N MET A 217 3.95 -8.59 -14.63
CA MET A 217 3.86 -10.05 -14.59
C MET A 217 4.75 -10.57 -13.46
N TRP A 218 4.22 -11.53 -12.71
CA TRP A 218 4.82 -12.11 -11.52
C TRP A 218 5.07 -13.60 -11.72
N THR A 219 6.07 -14.15 -11.04
CA THR A 219 6.14 -15.60 -10.85
C THR A 219 4.97 -16.06 -9.98
N GLU A 220 4.38 -17.21 -10.29
CA GLU A 220 3.31 -17.83 -9.47
C GLU A 220 3.86 -18.35 -8.14
N GLN A 221 5.06 -18.91 -8.13
CA GLN A 221 5.76 -19.40 -6.94
C GLN A 221 6.78 -18.35 -6.45
N ASP A 222 6.93 -18.24 -5.12
CA ASP A 222 8.03 -17.50 -4.49
C ASP A 222 9.35 -18.30 -4.51
N SER A 223 10.42 -17.77 -3.90
CA SER A 223 11.73 -18.41 -3.86
C SER A 223 11.78 -19.75 -3.11
N GLN A 224 10.70 -20.15 -2.42
CA GLN A 224 10.56 -21.36 -1.60
C GLN A 224 11.52 -21.50 -0.41
N THR A 225 12.56 -20.69 -0.36
CA THR A 225 13.50 -20.57 0.75
C THR A 225 13.75 -19.10 1.05
N GLY A 226 14.05 -18.82 2.32
CA GLY A 226 14.59 -17.53 2.75
C GLY A 226 15.99 -17.32 2.18
N MET A 227 16.30 -16.06 1.87
CA MET A 227 17.58 -15.64 1.31
C MET A 227 17.99 -14.33 1.97
N ASN A 228 19.28 -14.18 2.27
CA ASN A 228 19.80 -12.86 2.62
C ASN A 228 19.78 -11.92 1.39
N TRP A 229 20.06 -10.64 1.60
CA TRP A 229 19.98 -9.63 0.52
C TRP A 229 20.92 -9.91 -0.66
N VAL A 230 22.09 -10.50 -0.42
CA VAL A 230 23.06 -10.81 -1.48
C VAL A 230 22.56 -11.98 -2.30
N GLU A 231 22.16 -13.07 -1.65
CA GLU A 231 21.58 -14.26 -2.26
C GLU A 231 20.33 -13.92 -3.07
N ALA A 232 19.45 -13.05 -2.55
CA ALA A 232 18.25 -12.62 -3.25
C ALA A 232 18.56 -11.94 -4.59
N LYS A 233 19.62 -11.12 -4.67
CA LYS A 233 20.06 -10.50 -5.93
C LYS A 233 20.69 -11.53 -6.87
N GLU A 234 21.49 -12.44 -6.35
CA GLU A 234 22.11 -13.51 -7.13
C GLU A 234 21.07 -14.45 -7.72
N TRP A 235 20.00 -14.74 -6.96
CA TRP A 235 18.87 -15.54 -7.43
C TRP A 235 18.20 -14.90 -8.64
N ILE A 236 17.92 -13.59 -8.60
CA ILE A 236 17.38 -12.86 -9.76
C ILE A 236 18.32 -12.92 -10.98
N VAL A 237 19.62 -12.76 -10.77
CA VAL A 237 20.62 -12.89 -11.85
C VAL A 237 20.58 -14.29 -12.45
N GLN A 238 20.43 -15.32 -11.62
CA GLN A 238 20.35 -16.70 -12.07
C GLN A 238 19.06 -16.97 -12.87
N LEU A 239 17.89 -16.50 -12.40
CA LEU A 239 16.63 -16.61 -13.15
C LEU A 239 16.77 -16.04 -14.56
N ASN A 240 17.42 -14.88 -14.68
CA ASN A 240 17.60 -14.22 -15.96
C ASN A 240 18.58 -14.94 -16.88
N LYS A 241 19.66 -15.49 -16.33
CA LYS A 241 20.63 -16.30 -17.08
C LYS A 241 20.01 -17.59 -17.62
N GLU A 242 19.10 -18.19 -16.87
CA GLU A 242 18.40 -19.43 -17.24
C GLU A 242 17.19 -19.20 -18.15
N GLN A 243 16.85 -17.95 -18.46
CA GLN A 243 15.60 -17.58 -19.12
C GLN A 243 14.37 -18.21 -18.41
N TYR A 244 14.36 -18.14 -17.08
CA TYR A 244 13.34 -18.78 -16.25
C TYR A 244 11.92 -18.38 -16.71
N LEU A 245 11.06 -19.39 -16.91
CA LEU A 245 9.70 -19.24 -17.46
C LEU A 245 9.67 -18.47 -18.81
N GLY A 246 10.72 -18.62 -19.63
CA GLY A 246 10.84 -18.00 -20.94
C GLY A 246 11.28 -16.53 -20.92
N HIS A 247 11.73 -16.02 -19.77
CA HIS A 247 11.98 -14.60 -19.55
C HIS A 247 13.36 -14.34 -18.91
N SER A 248 13.99 -13.22 -19.26
CA SER A 248 15.35 -12.86 -18.83
C SER A 248 15.48 -11.44 -18.26
N ASP A 249 14.36 -10.86 -17.85
CA ASP A 249 14.19 -9.51 -17.34
C ASP A 249 13.42 -9.49 -16.00
N TRP A 250 13.48 -10.60 -15.25
CA TRP A 250 13.03 -10.69 -13.87
C TRP A 250 13.82 -9.73 -12.97
N ARG A 251 13.14 -9.18 -11.97
CA ARG A 251 13.73 -8.29 -10.96
C ARG A 251 13.10 -8.48 -9.59
N LEU A 252 13.81 -8.02 -8.56
CA LEU A 252 13.20 -7.76 -7.26
C LEU A 252 12.14 -6.66 -7.42
N PRO A 253 10.94 -6.83 -6.87
CA PRO A 253 9.90 -5.80 -6.94
C PRO A 253 10.34 -4.58 -6.14
N THR A 254 10.00 -3.39 -6.62
CA THR A 254 9.98 -2.21 -5.74
C THR A 254 8.91 -2.42 -4.67
N ILE A 255 9.00 -1.68 -3.56
CA ILE A 255 8.01 -1.81 -2.50
C ILE A 255 6.61 -1.38 -2.96
N LYS A 256 6.51 -0.45 -3.91
CA LYS A 256 5.22 -0.04 -4.50
C LYS A 256 4.61 -1.13 -5.37
N GLU A 257 5.42 -1.87 -6.14
CA GLU A 257 4.96 -3.03 -6.90
C GLU A 257 4.54 -4.17 -5.96
N LEU A 258 5.36 -4.46 -4.94
CA LEU A 258 5.06 -5.49 -3.96
C LEU A 258 3.76 -5.21 -3.21
N HIS A 259 3.44 -3.93 -2.94
CA HIS A 259 2.16 -3.55 -2.35
C HIS A 259 0.96 -3.92 -3.24
N THR A 260 1.12 -3.93 -4.56
CA THR A 260 0.01 -4.19 -5.49
C THR A 260 -0.60 -5.57 -5.29
N ILE A 261 0.19 -6.56 -4.88
CA ILE A 261 -0.25 -7.95 -4.66
C ILE A 261 -0.70 -8.21 -3.22
N VAL A 262 -0.62 -7.24 -2.31
CA VAL A 262 -1.16 -7.37 -0.95
C VAL A 262 -2.69 -7.35 -0.99
N ASP A 263 -3.31 -8.37 -0.38
CA ASP A 263 -4.75 -8.49 -0.22
C ASP A 263 -5.15 -8.24 1.24
N TYR A 264 -5.58 -7.01 1.51
CA TYR A 264 -6.01 -6.56 2.84
C TYR A 264 -7.30 -7.21 3.35
N THR A 265 -7.99 -8.01 2.54
CA THR A 265 -9.17 -8.79 2.98
C THR A 265 -8.78 -10.15 3.57
N ARG A 266 -7.49 -10.50 3.55
CA ARG A 266 -6.98 -11.82 3.94
C ARG A 266 -5.92 -11.69 5.02
N SER A 267 -5.89 -12.67 5.92
CA SER A 267 -4.87 -12.77 6.98
C SER A 267 -4.84 -14.17 7.56
N PRO A 268 -3.75 -14.57 8.25
CA PRO A 268 -3.70 -15.86 8.94
C PRO A 268 -4.84 -16.01 9.94
N GLN A 269 -5.19 -14.93 10.66
CA GLN A 269 -6.22 -14.96 11.69
C GLN A 269 -7.65 -15.03 11.13
N ALA A 270 -7.93 -14.42 9.97
CA ALA A 270 -9.29 -14.35 9.44
C ALA A 270 -9.59 -15.43 8.40
N THR A 271 -8.62 -15.75 7.54
CA THR A 271 -8.82 -16.62 6.37
C THR A 271 -7.89 -17.83 6.37
N ASN A 272 -7.09 -18.03 7.42
CA ASN A 272 -6.07 -19.07 7.51
C ASN A 272 -5.12 -19.09 6.29
N SER A 273 -4.82 -17.90 5.75
CA SER A 273 -4.01 -17.74 4.54
C SER A 273 -3.13 -16.50 4.62
N ALA A 274 -2.11 -16.44 3.77
CA ALA A 274 -1.37 -15.21 3.53
C ALA A 274 -2.28 -14.07 3.03
N ALA A 275 -1.86 -12.83 3.26
CA ALA A 275 -2.48 -11.59 2.79
C ALA A 275 -2.18 -11.33 1.29
N ILE A 276 -2.53 -12.29 0.45
CA ILE A 276 -2.36 -12.29 -1.02
C ILE A 276 -3.42 -13.19 -1.64
N LYS A 277 -3.80 -12.94 -2.90
CA LYS A 277 -4.79 -13.76 -3.59
C LYS A 277 -4.29 -15.20 -3.79
N PRO A 278 -5.15 -16.24 -3.65
CA PRO A 278 -4.76 -17.64 -3.80
C PRO A 278 -4.23 -18.08 -5.16
N ILE A 279 -4.34 -17.23 -6.19
CA ILE A 279 -3.71 -17.45 -7.49
C ILE A 279 -2.17 -17.48 -7.38
N PHE A 280 -1.61 -16.79 -6.38
CA PHE A 280 -0.18 -16.86 -6.08
C PHE A 280 0.09 -18.02 -5.11
N ALA A 281 0.94 -18.97 -5.51
CA ALA A 281 1.43 -20.01 -4.62
C ALA A 281 2.34 -19.40 -3.55
N MET A 282 2.11 -19.75 -2.28
CA MET A 282 2.78 -19.13 -1.13
C MET A 282 3.49 -20.16 -0.26
N SER A 283 4.76 -19.94 0.01
CA SER A 283 5.50 -20.72 0.99
C SER A 283 5.02 -20.44 2.41
N SER A 284 5.17 -21.43 3.29
CA SER A 284 4.93 -21.29 4.72
C SER A 284 6.24 -21.37 5.49
N ILE A 285 6.34 -20.62 6.59
CA ILE A 285 7.47 -20.66 7.52
C ILE A 285 7.01 -21.17 8.88
N LYS A 286 7.98 -21.53 9.72
CA LYS A 286 7.79 -21.64 11.16
C LYS A 286 8.18 -20.33 11.81
N ASP A 287 7.27 -19.74 12.58
CA ASP A 287 7.57 -18.53 13.35
C ASP A 287 8.49 -18.85 14.55
N GLU A 288 8.80 -17.82 15.33
CA GLU A 288 9.72 -17.90 16.47
C GLU A 288 9.16 -18.73 17.64
N GLN A 289 7.92 -19.22 17.53
CA GLN A 289 7.26 -20.16 18.44
C GLN A 289 6.97 -21.53 17.79
N GLY A 290 7.38 -21.75 16.54
CA GLY A 290 7.15 -22.99 15.81
C GLY A 290 5.75 -23.11 15.17
N ASN A 291 4.93 -22.05 15.20
CA ASN A 291 3.64 -22.04 14.54
C ASN A 291 3.79 -21.80 13.04
N VAL A 292 2.79 -22.21 12.26
CA VAL A 292 2.75 -21.90 10.82
C VAL A 292 2.47 -20.41 10.64
N ASN A 293 3.31 -19.75 9.86
CA ASN A 293 3.12 -18.37 9.41
C ASN A 293 3.59 -18.25 7.95
N TYR A 294 3.51 -17.05 7.38
CA TYR A 294 3.93 -16.78 5.99
C TYR A 294 5.12 -15.81 5.95
N PRO A 295 6.00 -15.95 4.94
CA PRO A 295 7.19 -15.14 4.85
C PRO A 295 6.89 -13.68 4.49
N VAL A 296 7.93 -12.87 4.56
CA VAL A 296 7.96 -11.53 3.99
C VAL A 296 8.82 -11.54 2.73
N PHE A 297 8.58 -10.61 1.81
CA PHE A 297 9.34 -10.53 0.56
C PHE A 297 10.28 -9.34 0.53
N TRP A 298 11.52 -9.59 0.11
CA TRP A 298 12.45 -8.51 -0.22
C TRP A 298 11.89 -7.63 -1.31
N SER A 299 11.94 -6.31 -1.08
CA SER A 299 11.82 -5.33 -2.17
C SER A 299 13.17 -4.74 -2.51
N SER A 300 13.36 -4.28 -3.75
CA SER A 300 14.53 -3.50 -4.18
C SER A 300 14.60 -2.11 -3.54
N THR A 301 13.60 -1.71 -2.74
CA THR A 301 13.50 -0.36 -2.19
C THR A 301 14.21 -0.23 -0.85
N THR A 302 15.17 0.69 -0.79
CA THR A 302 15.87 1.03 0.45
C THR A 302 14.98 1.89 1.34
N HIS A 303 14.91 1.55 2.62
CA HIS A 303 14.24 2.38 3.62
C HIS A 303 15.30 3.19 4.38
N LEU A 304 15.39 4.48 4.06
CA LEU A 304 16.36 5.38 4.68
C LEU A 304 15.95 5.71 6.11
N ARG A 305 16.92 5.82 7.00
CA ARG A 305 16.73 6.29 8.38
C ARG A 305 17.78 7.30 8.79
N VAL A 306 17.46 8.11 9.80
CA VAL A 306 18.45 9.02 10.39
C VAL A 306 19.61 8.28 11.04
N GLY A 307 20.78 8.93 11.08
CA GLY A 307 21.98 8.43 11.74
C GLY A 307 22.82 7.47 10.89
N PRO A 308 23.77 6.75 11.52
CA PRO A 308 24.73 5.91 10.81
C PRO A 308 24.04 4.72 10.14
N LYS A 309 24.64 4.26 9.03
CA LYS A 309 24.12 3.18 8.19
C LYS A 309 22.68 3.46 7.70
N SER A 310 22.41 4.71 7.31
CA SER A 310 21.08 5.16 6.88
C SER A 310 20.44 4.31 5.77
N GLN A 311 21.26 3.73 4.89
CA GLN A 311 20.81 2.92 3.75
C GLN A 311 20.80 1.40 4.00
N SER A 312 21.01 0.99 5.26
CA SER A 312 21.24 -0.42 5.60
C SER A 312 20.00 -1.31 5.53
N GLN A 313 18.80 -0.74 5.37
CA GLN A 313 17.56 -1.50 5.42
C GLN A 313 16.84 -1.51 4.07
N ALA A 314 16.21 -2.63 3.74
CA ALA A 314 15.27 -2.74 2.63
C ALA A 314 13.84 -2.89 3.17
N ALA A 315 12.88 -2.25 2.50
CA ALA A 315 11.48 -2.33 2.86
C ALA A 315 10.89 -3.69 2.46
N TYR A 316 9.89 -4.15 3.19
CA TYR A 316 9.16 -5.39 2.90
C TYR A 316 7.69 -5.28 3.33
N PHE A 317 6.83 -6.17 2.83
CA PHE A 317 5.47 -6.38 3.32
C PHE A 317 5.34 -7.70 4.08
N CYS A 318 4.60 -7.66 5.19
CA CYS A 318 4.19 -8.84 5.95
C CYS A 318 3.02 -9.54 5.24
N PHE A 319 3.23 -10.70 4.61
CA PHE A 319 2.12 -11.51 4.07
C PHE A 319 1.50 -12.43 5.12
N GLY A 320 2.25 -12.74 6.18
CA GLY A 320 1.76 -13.41 7.40
C GLY A 320 1.55 -12.42 8.54
N GLU A 321 1.37 -12.94 9.76
CA GLU A 321 1.33 -12.11 10.97
C GLU A 321 2.63 -11.31 11.08
N CYS A 322 2.51 -10.03 11.43
CA CYS A 322 3.64 -9.11 11.45
C CYS A 322 4.15 -9.00 12.88
N LEU A 323 5.02 -9.94 13.24
CA LEU A 323 5.33 -10.30 14.62
C LEU A 323 6.33 -9.36 15.30
N GLY A 324 6.22 -9.27 16.64
CA GLY A 324 7.15 -8.55 17.49
C GLY A 324 7.14 -9.03 18.95
N PHE A 325 8.32 -8.99 19.58
CA PHE A 325 8.56 -9.38 20.97
C PHE A 325 8.23 -8.22 21.93
N MET A 326 6.94 -8.06 22.18
CA MET A 326 6.39 -7.01 23.01
C MET A 326 6.67 -7.25 24.50
N LYS A 327 7.25 -6.24 25.16
CA LYS A 327 7.41 -6.21 26.61
C LYS A 327 6.15 -5.62 27.25
N ARG A 328 5.51 -6.35 28.17
CA ARG A 328 4.39 -5.78 28.95
C ARG A 328 4.92 -4.75 29.97
N PRO A 329 4.15 -3.70 30.30
CA PRO A 329 4.53 -2.79 31.38
C PRO A 329 4.84 -3.56 32.67
N ASN A 330 5.94 -3.22 33.33
CA ASN A 330 6.41 -3.84 34.58
C ASN A 330 6.66 -5.36 34.51
N SER A 331 6.84 -5.92 33.32
CA SER A 331 7.21 -7.33 33.14
C SER A 331 8.62 -7.43 32.57
N GLU A 332 9.41 -8.40 33.02
CA GLU A 332 10.68 -8.76 32.40
C GLU A 332 10.49 -9.67 31.17
N THR A 333 9.30 -10.27 31.01
CA THR A 333 9.02 -11.18 29.92
C THR A 333 8.57 -10.43 28.67
N ARG A 334 8.98 -10.98 27.53
CA ARG A 334 8.51 -10.55 26.21
C ARG A 334 7.58 -11.61 25.66
N THR A 335 6.53 -11.17 24.98
CA THR A 335 5.55 -12.04 24.33
C THR A 335 5.60 -11.76 22.84
N LEU A 336 5.74 -12.81 22.04
CA LEU A 336 5.58 -12.71 20.59
C LEU A 336 4.10 -12.46 20.29
N LEU A 337 3.82 -11.39 19.56
CA LEU A 337 2.47 -10.98 19.18
C LEU A 337 2.48 -10.51 17.73
N ASP A 338 1.36 -10.65 17.03
CA ASP A 338 1.11 -9.87 15.83
C ASP A 338 0.96 -8.39 16.23
N VAL A 339 1.99 -7.59 15.96
CA VAL A 339 2.08 -6.20 16.44
C VAL A 339 1.59 -5.19 15.40
N HIS A 340 1.58 -5.56 14.12
CA HIS A 340 1.19 -4.65 13.03
C HIS A 340 0.13 -5.21 12.06
N GLY A 341 -0.11 -6.52 12.02
CA GLY A 341 -1.06 -7.17 11.12
C GLY A 341 -0.49 -7.59 9.76
N ALA A 342 -1.03 -8.67 9.19
CA ALA A 342 -0.73 -9.10 7.81
C ALA A 342 -1.21 -8.03 6.81
N GLY A 343 -0.28 -7.52 6.00
CA GLY A 343 -0.44 -6.34 5.14
C GLY A 343 0.33 -5.11 5.60
N ALA A 344 0.98 -5.15 6.77
CA ALA A 344 1.88 -4.09 7.23
C ALA A 344 3.18 -4.03 6.42
N GLN A 345 3.77 -2.84 6.34
CA GLN A 345 5.06 -2.61 5.69
C GLN A 345 6.10 -2.22 6.73
N ARG A 346 7.22 -2.92 6.76
CA ARG A 346 8.37 -2.65 7.64
C ARG A 346 9.64 -2.50 6.81
N ALA A 347 10.78 -2.57 7.48
CA ALA A 347 12.08 -2.65 6.85
C ALA A 347 13.02 -3.50 7.70
N GLU A 348 13.91 -4.24 7.05
CA GLU A 348 14.86 -5.14 7.69
C GLU A 348 16.30 -4.81 7.25
N PRO A 349 17.32 -5.01 8.11
CA PRO A 349 18.72 -4.93 7.68
C PRO A 349 19.02 -5.84 6.48
N LYS A 350 19.74 -5.31 5.50
CA LYS A 350 20.21 -6.05 4.31
C LYS A 350 21.34 -7.03 4.62
N GLU A 351 22.01 -6.85 5.76
CA GLU A 351 23.18 -7.62 6.18
C GLU A 351 23.12 -7.82 7.70
N GLY A 352 23.74 -8.90 8.17
CA GLY A 352 23.87 -9.23 9.60
C GLY A 352 23.43 -10.66 9.91
N ASN A 353 23.21 -10.94 11.19
CA ASN A 353 22.68 -12.21 11.67
C ASN A 353 21.39 -11.95 12.47
N ALA A 354 20.35 -12.76 12.26
CA ALA A 354 19.10 -12.70 13.02
C ALA A 354 19.32 -12.93 14.53
N GLU A 355 20.33 -13.72 14.89
CA GLU A 355 20.70 -14.00 16.29
C GLU A 355 21.13 -12.75 17.07
N ASP A 356 21.53 -11.68 16.37
CA ASP A 356 21.83 -10.37 16.99
C ASP A 356 20.55 -9.65 17.49
N TYR A 357 19.37 -10.15 17.11
CA TYR A 357 18.05 -9.60 17.43
C TYR A 357 17.13 -10.63 18.12
N PRO A 358 17.56 -11.26 19.23
CA PRO A 358 16.79 -12.34 19.87
C PRO A 358 15.43 -11.88 20.43
N TYR A 359 15.22 -10.57 20.52
CA TYR A 359 13.99 -9.94 20.95
C TYR A 359 13.50 -8.88 19.96
N GLY A 360 13.89 -9.03 18.70
CA GLY A 360 13.59 -8.11 17.62
C GLY A 360 14.18 -6.71 17.80
N HIS A 361 13.69 -5.78 17.00
CA HIS A 361 14.20 -4.42 16.91
C HIS A 361 13.12 -3.36 17.12
N GLY A 362 13.49 -2.24 17.74
CA GLY A 362 12.61 -1.10 17.97
C GLY A 362 11.61 -1.29 19.12
N PRO A 363 10.70 -0.32 19.33
CA PRO A 363 9.85 -0.26 20.52
C PRO A 363 8.89 -1.44 20.70
N GLN A 364 8.47 -2.05 19.60
CA GLN A 364 7.56 -3.21 19.60
C GLN A 364 8.30 -4.55 19.47
N GLY A 365 9.64 -4.50 19.39
CA GLY A 365 10.49 -5.68 19.24
C GLY A 365 10.21 -6.42 17.93
N ASP A 366 10.04 -5.70 16.82
CA ASP A 366 9.76 -6.28 15.51
C ASP A 366 10.74 -7.42 15.21
N VAL A 367 10.22 -8.57 14.82
CA VAL A 367 11.06 -9.72 14.45
C VAL A 367 11.98 -9.36 13.29
N ILE A 368 13.24 -9.80 13.38
CA ILE A 368 14.27 -9.64 12.35
C ILE A 368 14.74 -11.04 11.94
N ARG A 369 14.62 -11.37 10.65
CA ARG A 369 15.00 -12.70 10.13
C ARG A 369 16.26 -12.68 9.27
N ILE A 370 16.58 -11.56 8.63
CA ILE A 370 17.65 -11.36 7.64
C ILE A 370 17.48 -12.21 6.37
N GLU A 371 16.90 -13.41 6.48
CA GLU A 371 16.58 -14.31 5.39
C GLU A 371 15.10 -14.15 4.99
N ASN A 372 14.84 -13.22 4.08
CA ASN A 372 13.50 -13.01 3.53
C ASN A 372 13.34 -13.74 2.19
N TYR A 373 12.09 -14.00 1.83
CA TYR A 373 11.77 -14.69 0.59
C TYR A 373 11.76 -13.68 -0.57
N VAL A 374 11.69 -14.18 -1.79
CA VAL A 374 11.63 -13.34 -2.99
C VAL A 374 10.50 -13.82 -3.89
N ARG A 375 9.77 -12.88 -4.48
CA ARG A 375 8.90 -13.15 -5.63
C ARG A 375 9.32 -12.24 -6.76
N ALA A 376 9.70 -12.82 -7.89
CA ALA A 376 10.18 -12.04 -9.02
C ALA A 376 9.02 -11.38 -9.76
N VAL A 377 9.28 -10.18 -10.26
CA VAL A 377 8.37 -9.41 -11.10
C VAL A 377 9.09 -8.95 -12.36
N ARG A 378 8.34 -8.70 -13.42
CA ARG A 378 8.77 -8.05 -14.66
C ARG A 378 7.63 -7.16 -15.17
N ASP A 379 7.92 -6.35 -16.18
CA ASP A 379 6.90 -5.62 -16.90
C ASP A 379 6.16 -6.56 -17.88
N LEU A 380 4.86 -6.33 -18.05
CA LEU A 380 4.00 -6.99 -19.03
C LEU A 380 4.24 -6.31 -20.38
N ASN A 381 4.97 -6.96 -21.28
CA ASN A 381 5.29 -6.45 -22.62
C ASN A 381 4.20 -6.76 -23.65
#